data_AF-A0A934LFW0-F1
#
_entry.id   AF-A0A934LFW0-F1
#
_cell.length_a   1.000
_cell.length_b   1.000
_cell.length_c   1.000
_cell.angle_alpha   90.00
_cell.angle_beta   90.00
_cell.angle_gamma   90.00
#
_symmetry.space_group_name_H-M   'P 1'
#
loop_
_entity.id
_entity.type
_entity.pdbx_description
1 polymer ?
#
loop_
_entity_poly.entity_id
_entity_poly.type
_entity_poly.pdbx_seq_one_letter_code
_entity_poly.pdbx_strand_id
1 'polypeptide(L)' 'MKFVVCVSREGLGEFSADDLTLGRLYEVLSPTDSHGMLRIIDDSGEDFLYPESLFETVEVQQKTAARLHTLLAD' A
#
# COMPACT_ATOMS: atom_id res chain seq x y z
N MET A 1 -4.78 -2.92 -11.79
CA MET A 1 -4.17 -2.17 -10.67
C MET A 1 -5.00 -2.41 -9.43
N LYS A 2 -4.36 -2.57 -8.27
CA LYS A 2 -5.02 -2.80 -7.00
C LYS A 2 -4.57 -1.72 -6.03
N PHE A 3 -5.48 -1.29 -5.16
CA PHE A 3 -5.18 -0.26 -4.18
C PHE A 3 -5.62 -0.72 -2.79
N VAL A 4 -4.88 -0.26 -1.80
CA VAL A 4 -5.17 -0.49 -0.40
C VAL A 4 -5.13 0.83 0.36
N VAL A 5 -5.86 0.92 1.47
CA VAL A 5 -5.80 2.07 2.38
C VAL A 5 -5.14 1.63 3.67
N CYS A 6 -4.16 2.40 4.15
CA CYS A 6 -3.55 2.15 5.45
C CYS A 6 -4.57 2.45 6.56
N VAL A 7 -4.91 1.44 7.36
CA VAL A 7 -5.86 1.55 8.48
C VAL A 7 -5.20 1.34 9.84
N SER A 8 -3.95 0.85 9.86
CA SER A 8 -3.14 0.69 11.06
C SER A 8 -1.66 0.91 10.74
N ARG A 9 -0.90 1.33 11.76
CA ARG A 9 0.57 1.37 11.73
C ARG A 9 1.19 0.55 12.86
N GLU A 10 0.37 -0.26 13.52
CA GLU A 10 0.77 -1.07 14.68
C GLU A 10 1.05 -2.51 14.27
N GLY A 11 1.80 -3.25 15.10
CA GLY A 11 2.01 -4.69 14.88
C GLY A 11 3.22 -5.04 13.99
N LEU A 12 4.13 -4.09 13.74
CA LEU A 12 5.37 -4.30 13.01
C LEU A 12 6.57 -4.75 13.88
N GLY A 13 6.39 -4.89 15.19
CA GLY A 13 7.46 -5.30 16.09
C GLY A 13 8.59 -4.26 16.13
N GLU A 14 9.78 -4.64 15.68
CA GLU A 14 10.97 -3.78 15.63
C GLU A 14 11.05 -2.90 14.36
N PHE A 15 10.16 -3.14 13.38
CA PHE A 15 10.13 -2.36 12.14
C PHE A 15 9.25 -1.10 12.29
N SER A 16 9.60 -0.03 11.57
CA SER A 16 8.84 1.22 11.56
C SER A 16 7.76 1.23 10.46
N ALA A 17 6.65 1.94 10.73
CA ALA A 17 5.62 2.32 9.76
C ALA A 17 5.54 3.86 9.63
N ASP A 18 6.64 4.57 9.86
CA ASP A 18 6.65 6.03 9.77
C ASP A 18 6.42 6.54 8.34
N ASP A 19 6.80 5.73 7.34
CA ASP A 19 6.54 5.99 5.92
C ASP A 19 5.12 5.56 5.48
N LEU A 20 4.25 5.20 6.44
CA LEU A 20 2.82 4.99 6.22
C LEU A 20 1.99 6.12 6.86
N THR A 21 1.02 6.61 6.10
CA THR A 21 0.03 7.58 6.51
C THR A 21 -1.35 6.92 6.62
N LEU A 22 -1.95 6.97 7.80
CA LEU A 22 -3.32 6.47 8.04
C LEU A 22 -4.33 7.15 7.11
N GLY A 23 -5.21 6.36 6.50
CA GLY A 23 -6.22 6.80 5.55
C GLY A 23 -5.69 7.08 4.13
N ARG A 24 -4.36 7.02 3.91
CA ARG A 24 -3.77 7.18 2.58
C ARG A 24 -3.96 5.91 1.75
N LEU A 25 -4.17 6.13 0.45
CA LEU A 25 -4.30 5.09 -0.56
C LEU A 25 -2.94 4.80 -1.20
N TYR A 26 -2.60 3.52 -1.30
CA TYR A 26 -1.34 3.01 -1.86
C TYR A 26 -1.64 2.06 -3.03
N GLU A 27 -0.84 2.16 -4.11
CA GLU A 27 -0.91 1.20 -5.21
C GLU A 27 -0.12 -0.07 -4.85
N VAL A 28 -0.75 -1.23 -5.02
CA VAL A 28 -0.13 -2.53 -4.78
C VAL A 28 0.65 -2.97 -6.01
N LEU A 29 1.97 -3.03 -5.87
CA LEU A 29 2.90 -3.53 -6.90
C LEU A 29 2.84 -5.06 -7.01
N SER A 30 2.81 -5.74 -5.85
CA SER A 30 2.69 -7.19 -5.76
C SER A 30 1.65 -7.56 -4.69
N PRO A 31 0.71 -8.48 -5.00
CA PRO A 31 -0.28 -8.91 -4.02
C PRO A 31 0.38 -9.65 -2.85
N THR A 32 -0.40 -9.87 -1.78
CA THR A 32 0.03 -10.63 -0.61
C THR A 32 0.66 -11.97 -1.00
N ASP A 33 1.86 -12.22 -0.50
CA ASP A 33 2.59 -13.49 -0.67
C ASP A 33 2.19 -14.54 0.39
N SER A 34 2.90 -15.67 0.40
CA SER A 34 2.67 -16.74 1.38
C SER A 34 2.99 -16.37 2.84
N HIS A 35 3.61 -15.22 3.07
CA HIS A 35 3.96 -14.69 4.39
C HIS A 35 3.00 -13.59 4.86
N GLY A 36 1.94 -13.28 4.10
CA GLY A 36 1.01 -12.22 4.47
C GLY A 36 1.54 -10.82 4.14
N MET A 37 2.53 -10.71 3.26
CA MET A 37 3.18 -9.44 2.94
C MET A 37 2.80 -8.97 1.54
N LEU A 38 2.39 -7.70 1.40
CA LEU A 38 2.12 -7.05 0.12
C LEU A 38 3.18 -5.98 -0.18
N ARG A 39 3.45 -5.74 -1.47
CA ARG A 39 4.42 -4.73 -1.90
C ARG A 39 3.72 -3.47 -2.40
N ILE A 40 4.12 -2.32 -1.88
CA ILE A 40 3.63 -0.99 -2.28
C ILE A 40 4.81 -0.02 -2.43
N ILE A 41 4.57 1.15 -3.03
CA ILE A 41 5.44 2.31 -2.88
C ILE A 41 4.88 3.15 -1.73
N ASP A 42 5.65 3.33 -0.66
CA ASP A 42 5.20 4.06 0.54
C ASP A 42 5.50 5.57 0.46
N ASP A 43 5.39 6.30 1.58
CA ASP A 43 5.58 7.75 1.60
C ASP A 43 7.05 8.19 1.39
N SER A 44 8.01 7.26 1.50
CA SER A 44 9.42 7.50 1.16
C SER A 44 9.66 7.51 -0.35
N GLY A 45 8.77 6.89 -1.13
CA GLY A 45 8.92 6.68 -2.58
C GLY A 45 9.67 5.39 -2.93
N GLU A 46 10.01 4.55 -1.95
CA GLU A 46 10.67 3.25 -2.15
C GLU A 46 9.68 2.08 -2.16
N ASP A 47 10.07 0.95 -2.75
CA ASP A 47 9.24 -0.25 -2.89
C ASP A 47 9.42 -1.24 -1.72
N PHE A 48 8.59 -1.10 -0.68
CA PHE A 48 8.67 -1.92 0.52
C PHE A 48 7.58 -3.00 0.64
N LEU A 49 7.87 -4.00 1.49
CA LEU A 49 6.93 -5.04 1.89
C LEU A 49 6.33 -4.70 3.26
N TYR A 50 5.00 -4.75 3.35
CA TYR A 50 4.26 -4.56 4.58
C TYR A 50 3.27 -5.69 4.84
N PRO A 51 2.95 -6.00 6.12
CA PRO A 51 1.90 -6.94 6.44
C PRO A 51 0.56 -6.46 5.90
N GLU A 52 -0.20 -7.35 5.27
CA GLU A 52 -1.51 -7.00 4.73
C GLU A 52 -2.49 -6.53 5.80
N SER A 53 -2.30 -6.96 7.05
CA SER A 53 -3.12 -6.56 8.20
C SER A 53 -3.07 -5.06 8.53
N LEU A 54 -2.12 -4.31 7.97
CA LEU A 54 -2.07 -2.86 8.12
C LEU A 54 -3.03 -2.13 7.19
N PHE A 55 -3.61 -2.84 6.21
CA PHE A 55 -4.37 -2.23 5.14
C PHE A 55 -5.72 -2.90 4.89
N GLU A 56 -6.61 -2.14 4.27
CA GLU A 56 -7.87 -2.64 3.71
C GLU A 56 -7.88 -2.48 2.19
N THR A 57 -8.42 -3.47 1.49
CA THR A 57 -8.54 -3.39 0.02
C THR A 57 -9.63 -2.39 -0.36
N VAL A 58 -9.34 -1.52 -1.33
CA VAL A 58 -10.31 -0.54 -1.84
C VAL A 58 -10.54 -0.74 -3.32
N GLU A 59 -11.82 -0.86 -3.69
CA GLU A 59 -12.23 -0.84 -5.09
C GLU A 59 -12.23 0.59 -5.62
N VAL A 60 -11.32 0.85 -6.55
CA VAL A 60 -11.23 2.13 -7.25
C VAL A 60 -11.81 1.96 -8.65
N GLN A 61 -12.70 2.86 -9.06
CA GLN A 61 -13.25 2.85 -10.43
C GLN A 61 -12.13 2.84 -11.47
N GLN A 62 -12.25 2.04 -12.53
CA GLN A 62 -11.17 1.80 -13.50
C GLN A 62 -10.56 3.08 -14.08
N LYS A 63 -11.39 4.09 -14.39
CA LYS A 63 -10.91 5.39 -14.87
C LYS A 63 -10.04 6.11 -13.83
N THR A 64 -10.46 6.10 -12.57
CA THR A 64 -9.73 6.73 -11.47
C THR A 64 -8.45 5.95 -11.16
N ALA A 65 -8.56 4.62 -11.13
CA ALA A 65 -7.44 3.72 -10.98
C ALA A 65 -6.37 4.11 -12.01
N ALA A 66 -6.65 4.00 -13.32
CA ALA A 66 -5.69 4.28 -14.38
C ALA A 66 -4.98 5.64 -14.24
N ARG A 67 -5.72 6.69 -13.84
CA ARG A 67 -5.14 8.02 -13.58
C ARG A 67 -4.18 8.02 -12.40
N LEU A 68 -4.50 7.33 -11.32
CA LEU A 68 -3.63 7.24 -10.14
C LEU A 68 -2.31 6.53 -10.48
N HIS A 69 -2.35 5.41 -11.20
CA HIS A 69 -1.11 4.71 -11.60
C HIS A 69 -0.19 5.57 -12.44
N THR A 70 -0.73 6.29 -13.44
CA THR A 70 0.08 7.21 -14.23
C THR A 70 0.72 8.30 -13.37
N LEU A 71 0.00 8.84 -12.38
CA LEU A 71 0.52 9.89 -11.51
C LEU A 71 1.54 9.40 -10.48
N LEU A 72 1.51 8.10 -10.12
CA LEU A 72 2.39 7.51 -9.11
C LEU A 72 3.62 6.81 -9.70
N ALA A 73 3.66 6.61 -11.02
CA ALA A 73 4.77 5.99 -11.73
C ALA A 73 5.84 6.99 -12.21
N ASP A 74 5.58 8.30 -12.07
CA ASP A 74 6.48 9.42 -12.40
C ASP A 74 7.22 9.93 -11.15
#